data_AF-A0A7C1HH73-F1
#
_entry.id   AF-A0A7C1HH73-F1
#
_cell.length_a   1.000
_cell.length_b   1.000
_cell.length_c   1.000
_cell.angle_alpha   90.00
_cell.angle_beta   90.00
_cell.angle_gamma   90.00
#
_symmetry.space_group_name_H-M   'P 1'
#
loop_
_entity.id
_entity.type
_entity.pdbx_description
1 polymer ?
#
loop_
_entity_poly.entity_id
_entity_poly.type
_entity_poly.pdbx_seq_one_letter_code
_entity_poly.pdbx_strand_id
1 'polypeptide(L)'
;MRDPEALALEENLSPKGLSSGRQMLIFSGKQESTDLALMVEAFGQEDRSAWDAARIRDALVVEAGVDPSVAGEIAFEVESDIMRHGRERVTTAIIREMVNVKLFFRGLDAKLADHSRLGLPVYDLESMMLNPNRENSNTSHNPESINLSVAEMILKEYA
;
A
#
# COMPACT_ATOMS: atom_id res chain seq x y z
N MET A 1 12.62 48.71 41.81
CA MET A 1 12.17 49.61 40.73
C MET A 1 12.40 48.88 39.41
N ARG A 2 11.29 48.51 38.72
CA ARG A 2 11.15 47.89 37.38
C ARG A 2 11.64 46.43 37.25
N ASP A 3 10.93 45.47 36.66
CA ASP A 3 9.54 45.28 36.24
C ASP A 3 9.33 43.75 36.01
N PRO A 4 8.15 43.16 36.26
CA PRO A 4 7.83 41.75 36.00
C PRO A 4 6.88 41.61 34.79
N GLU A 5 7.36 41.21 33.61
CA GLU A 5 6.53 40.63 32.53
C GLU A 5 7.35 40.12 31.34
N ALA A 6 6.80 39.11 30.64
CA ALA A 6 7.30 38.30 29.50
C ALA A 6 8.15 37.07 29.91
N LEU A 7 7.64 35.84 30.05
CA LEU A 7 6.47 35.18 29.45
C LEU A 7 6.44 35.20 27.92
N ALA A 8 7.34 34.42 27.32
CA ALA A 8 7.16 33.70 26.05
C ALA A 8 8.14 32.51 26.10
N LEU A 9 7.67 31.29 26.37
CA LEU A 9 7.23 30.34 25.34
C LEU A 9 8.34 30.06 24.31
N GLU A 10 9.25 29.16 24.64
CA GLU A 10 9.78 28.22 23.65
C GLU A 10 9.70 26.81 24.22
N GLU A 11 8.47 26.31 24.13
CA GLU A 11 8.12 24.91 24.15
C GLU A 11 8.94 24.21 23.05
N ASN A 12 10.02 23.56 23.45
CA ASN A 12 10.88 22.78 22.55
C ASN A 12 10.14 21.48 22.17
N LEU A 13 9.14 21.62 21.31
CA LEU A 13 8.44 20.54 20.62
C LEU A 13 9.41 19.90 19.62
N SER A 14 10.27 19.01 20.11
CA SER A 14 10.90 18.00 19.28
C SER A 14 9.80 17.07 18.75
N PRO A 15 9.76 16.78 17.43
CA PRO A 15 8.61 16.18 16.80
C PRO A 15 8.35 14.78 17.34
N LYS A 16 7.09 14.56 17.72
CA LYS A 16 6.47 13.26 18.00
C LYS A 16 7.03 12.19 17.05
N GLY A 17 7.43 11.08 17.65
CA GLY A 17 7.94 9.91 16.93
C GLY A 17 7.05 9.53 15.76
N LEU A 18 7.59 9.71 14.55
CA LEU A 18 7.30 8.78 13.47
C LEU A 18 7.86 7.44 13.94
N SER A 19 6.99 6.51 14.34
CA SER A 19 7.40 5.12 14.41
C SER A 19 7.84 4.75 13.00
N SER A 20 9.15 4.72 12.75
CA SER A 20 9.66 4.12 11.53
C SER A 20 9.08 2.71 11.46
N GLY A 21 8.38 2.42 10.37
CA GLY A 21 7.83 1.10 10.16
C GLY A 21 8.95 0.06 10.21
N ARG A 22 8.59 -1.19 10.53
CA ARG A 22 9.53 -2.31 10.67
C ARG A 22 10.41 -2.51 9.45
N GLN A 23 10.03 -1.96 8.29
CA GLN A 23 10.84 -1.93 7.07
C GLN A 23 12.24 -1.34 7.34
N MET A 24 12.36 -0.29 8.15
CA MET A 24 13.66 0.33 8.46
C MET A 24 14.59 -0.58 9.27
N LEU A 25 14.06 -1.55 10.03
CA LEU A 25 14.87 -2.51 10.79
C LEU A 25 15.50 -3.57 9.87
N ILE A 26 14.88 -3.87 8.73
CA ILE A 26 15.34 -4.89 7.78
C ILE A 26 16.59 -4.42 7.01
N PHE A 27 16.72 -3.12 6.75
CA PHE A 27 17.81 -2.54 5.96
C PHE A 27 19.04 -2.11 6.78
N SER A 28 19.16 -2.50 8.06
CA SER A 28 20.28 -2.13 8.94
C SER A 28 21.59 -2.92 8.66
N GLY A 29 21.60 -3.74 7.61
CA GLY A 29 22.80 -4.42 7.13
C GLY A 29 23.67 -3.47 6.30
N LYS A 30 24.99 -3.61 6.42
CA LYS A 30 26.06 -2.81 5.79
C LYS A 30 26.02 -2.83 4.25
N GLN A 31 24.98 -2.28 3.63
CA GLN A 31 24.93 -1.90 2.22
C GLN A 31 25.41 -0.45 2.08
N GLU A 32 26.10 -0.12 0.99
CA GLU A 32 26.60 1.23 0.77
C GLU A 32 25.42 2.21 0.82
N SER A 33 25.54 3.25 1.65
CA SER A 33 24.47 4.23 1.89
C SER A 33 23.95 4.87 0.61
N THR A 34 24.77 4.90 -0.44
CA THR A 34 24.45 5.40 -1.77
C THR A 34 23.51 4.47 -2.53
N ASP A 35 23.73 3.15 -2.48
CA ASP A 35 22.84 2.17 -3.13
C ASP A 35 21.46 2.14 -2.45
N LEU A 36 21.45 2.25 -1.12
CA LEU A 36 20.23 2.41 -0.33
C LEU A 36 19.50 3.71 -0.68
N ALA A 37 20.22 4.83 -0.81
CA ALA A 37 19.63 6.11 -1.18
C ALA A 37 19.00 6.08 -2.59
N LEU A 38 19.67 5.48 -3.56
CA LEU A 38 19.17 5.33 -4.93
C LEU A 38 17.94 4.41 -5.01
N MET A 39 17.91 3.31 -4.23
CA MET A 39 16.71 2.47 -4.14
C MET A 39 15.54 3.22 -3.51
N VAL A 40 15.75 3.95 -2.42
CA VAL A 40 14.69 4.73 -1.75
C VAL A 40 14.14 5.83 -2.66
N GLU A 41 14.99 6.51 -3.45
CA GLU A 41 14.52 7.48 -4.45
C GLU A 41 13.67 6.82 -5.55
N ALA A 42 14.09 5.65 -6.06
CA ALA A 42 13.34 4.91 -7.07
C ALA A 42 11.95 4.44 -6.57
N PHE A 43 11.82 4.08 -5.29
CA PHE A 43 10.54 3.74 -4.66
C PHE A 43 9.72 4.96 -4.22
N GLY A 44 10.32 6.16 -4.16
CA GLY A 44 9.74 7.37 -3.59
C GLY A 44 9.02 8.31 -4.57
N GLN A 45 9.14 8.07 -5.89
CA GLN A 45 8.42 8.85 -6.90
C GLN A 45 6.94 8.41 -6.92
N GLU A 46 6.12 8.96 -6.02
CA GLU A 46 4.67 8.93 -6.19
C GLU A 46 4.27 9.86 -7.34
N ASP A 47 3.95 9.29 -8.50
CA ASP A 47 3.30 10.02 -9.58
C ASP A 47 1.96 10.58 -9.11
N ARG A 48 1.89 11.92 -9.00
CA ARG A 48 0.69 12.64 -8.61
C ARG A 48 -0.03 13.13 -9.85
N SER A 49 -1.31 12.81 -9.95
CA SER A 49 -2.17 13.29 -11.03
C SER A 49 -3.41 13.98 -10.46
N ALA A 50 -4.01 14.86 -11.25
CA ALA A 50 -5.29 15.46 -10.91
C ALA A 50 -6.37 14.36 -10.83
N TRP A 51 -7.38 14.60 -9.98
CA TRP A 51 -8.51 13.69 -9.84
C TRP A 51 -9.30 13.61 -11.14
N ASP A 52 -9.61 12.38 -11.56
CA ASP A 52 -10.47 12.08 -12.69
C ASP A 52 -11.16 10.72 -12.45
N ALA A 53 -12.44 10.76 -12.11
CA ALA A 53 -13.24 9.57 -11.85
C ALA A 53 -13.41 8.68 -13.11
N ALA A 54 -13.26 9.23 -14.32
CA ALA A 54 -13.33 8.44 -15.55
C ALA A 54 -12.27 7.34 -15.60
N ARG A 55 -11.12 7.56 -14.94
CA ARG A 55 -10.04 6.57 -14.85
C ARG A 55 -10.47 5.30 -14.10
N ILE A 56 -11.39 5.41 -13.13
CA ILE A 56 -11.94 4.25 -12.42
C ILE A 56 -12.82 3.43 -13.36
N ARG A 57 -13.73 4.10 -14.08
CA ARG A 57 -14.59 3.46 -15.07
C ARG A 57 -13.75 2.74 -16.12
N ASP A 58 -12.77 3.43 -16.70
CA ASP A 58 -11.96 2.91 -17.78
C ASP A 58 -11.12 1.71 -17.31
N ALA A 59 -10.56 1.77 -16.10
CA ALA A 59 -9.87 0.64 -15.50
C ALA A 59 -10.80 -0.55 -15.26
N LEU A 60 -12.02 -0.35 -14.75
CA LEU A 60 -12.99 -1.44 -14.54
C LEU A 60 -13.42 -2.12 -15.84
N VAL A 61 -13.58 -1.35 -16.92
CA VAL A 61 -13.91 -1.89 -18.23
C VAL A 61 -12.75 -2.70 -18.80
N VAL A 62 -11.52 -2.21 -18.68
CA VAL A 62 -10.32 -2.85 -19.24
C VAL A 62 -9.86 -4.05 -18.42
N GLU A 63 -9.74 -3.88 -17.11
CA GLU A 63 -9.15 -4.87 -16.21
C GLU A 63 -10.13 -5.99 -15.84
N ALA A 64 -11.40 -5.64 -15.59
CA ALA A 64 -12.41 -6.58 -15.14
C ALA A 64 -13.48 -6.88 -16.18
N GLY A 65 -13.58 -6.13 -17.29
CA GLY A 65 -14.64 -6.32 -18.28
C GLY A 65 -16.03 -6.07 -17.70
N VAL A 66 -16.15 -5.10 -16.79
CA VAL A 66 -17.44 -4.62 -16.27
C VAL A 66 -18.15 -3.82 -17.36
N ASP A 67 -19.48 -3.93 -17.43
CA ASP A 67 -20.28 -3.13 -18.36
C ASP A 67 -20.02 -1.62 -18.16
N PRO A 68 -19.82 -0.82 -19.22
CA PRO A 68 -19.50 0.60 -19.10
C PRO A 68 -20.48 1.43 -18.27
N SER A 69 -21.78 1.08 -18.30
CA SER A 69 -22.79 1.77 -17.48
C SER A 69 -22.57 1.47 -16.01
N VAL A 70 -22.40 0.18 -15.67
CA VAL A 70 -22.15 -0.26 -14.29
C VAL A 70 -20.83 0.28 -13.76
N ALA A 71 -19.78 0.29 -14.59
CA ALA A 71 -18.48 0.87 -14.25
C ALA A 71 -18.60 2.38 -13.98
N GLY A 72 -19.45 3.09 -14.74
CA GLY A 72 -19.76 4.50 -14.53
C GLY A 72 -20.46 4.77 -13.20
N GLU A 73 -21.45 3.94 -12.85
CA GLU A 73 -22.14 4.02 -11.55
C GLU A 73 -21.19 3.79 -10.38
N ILE A 74 -20.32 2.79 -10.47
CA ILE A 74 -19.32 2.51 -9.43
C ILE A 74 -18.34 3.68 -9.29
N ALA A 75 -17.84 4.23 -10.41
CA ALA A 75 -16.94 5.38 -10.39
C ALA A 75 -17.58 6.60 -9.70
N PHE A 76 -18.85 6.87 -10.00
CA PHE A 76 -19.61 7.96 -9.37
C PHE A 76 -19.82 7.74 -7.87
N GLU A 77 -20.13 6.52 -7.43
CA GLU A 77 -20.27 6.19 -6.01
C GLU A 77 -18.94 6.38 -5.25
N VAL A 78 -17.83 5.92 -5.84
CA VAL A 78 -16.49 6.07 -5.23
C VAL A 78 -16.11 7.54 -5.14
N GLU A 79 -16.34 8.33 -6.19
CA GLU A 79 -16.13 9.78 -6.17
C GLU A 79 -16.96 10.47 -5.08
N SER A 80 -18.24 10.13 -4.99
CA SER A 80 -19.17 10.65 -4.00
C SER A 80 -18.70 10.35 -2.56
N ASP A 81 -18.18 9.14 -2.32
CA ASP A 81 -17.65 8.74 -1.02
C ASP A 81 -16.37 9.52 -0.68
N ILE A 82 -15.45 9.70 -1.64
CA ILE A 82 -14.21 10.49 -1.44
C ILE A 82 -14.53 11.95 -1.10
N MET A 83 -15.43 12.57 -1.87
CA MET A 83 -15.84 13.97 -1.66
C MET A 83 -16.53 14.17 -0.32
N ARG A 84 -17.43 13.25 0.06
CA ARG A 84 -18.16 13.31 1.34
C ARG A 84 -17.25 13.35 2.55
N HIS A 85 -16.11 12.64 2.48
CA HIS A 85 -15.16 12.55 3.58
C HIS A 85 -14.04 13.60 3.52
N GLY A 86 -14.11 14.56 2.58
CA GLY A 86 -13.20 15.72 2.53
C GLY A 86 -11.73 15.34 2.34
N ARG A 87 -11.44 14.23 1.65
CA ARG A 87 -10.06 13.76 1.46
C ARG A 87 -9.41 14.54 0.31
N GLU A 88 -8.37 15.32 0.64
CA GLU A 88 -7.57 16.05 -0.36
C GLU A 88 -6.67 15.13 -1.19
N ARG A 89 -6.37 13.93 -0.67
CA ARG A 89 -5.45 12.97 -1.28
C ARG A 89 -5.95 11.56 -1.06
N VAL A 90 -5.90 10.75 -2.10
CA VAL A 90 -6.25 9.32 -2.06
C VAL A 90 -5.26 8.56 -2.94
N THR A 91 -4.82 7.39 -2.47
CA THR A 91 -3.91 6.53 -3.23
C THR A 91 -4.70 5.60 -4.15
N THR A 92 -4.09 5.15 -5.24
CA THR A 92 -4.71 4.17 -6.15
C THR A 92 -5.13 2.89 -5.43
N ALA A 93 -4.39 2.47 -4.40
CA ALA A 93 -4.74 1.32 -3.57
C ALA A 93 -6.08 1.53 -2.85
N ILE A 94 -6.27 2.68 -2.19
CA ILE A 94 -7.54 2.98 -1.50
C ILE A 94 -8.70 3.04 -2.50
N ILE A 95 -8.50 3.68 -3.67
CA ILE A 95 -9.53 3.72 -4.72
C ILE A 95 -9.94 2.30 -5.12
N ARG A 96 -8.97 1.41 -5.35
CA ARG A 96 -9.23 0.01 -5.72
C ARG A 96 -9.98 -0.74 -4.64
N GLU A 97 -9.64 -0.57 -3.37
CA GLU A 97 -10.40 -1.19 -2.28
C GLU A 97 -11.84 -0.67 -2.19
N MET A 98 -12.06 0.63 -2.42
CA MET A 98 -13.41 1.18 -2.47
C MET A 98 -14.22 0.58 -3.62
N VAL A 99 -13.61 0.42 -4.80
CA VAL A 99 -14.22 -0.23 -5.97
C VAL A 99 -14.54 -1.70 -5.68
N ASN A 100 -13.60 -2.44 -5.08
CA ASN A 100 -13.78 -3.84 -4.68
C ASN A 100 -15.02 -4.03 -3.81
N VAL A 101 -15.21 -3.15 -2.82
CA VAL A 101 -16.40 -3.15 -1.96
C VAL A 101 -17.69 -2.97 -2.78
N LYS A 102 -17.69 -2.06 -3.77
CA LYS A 102 -18.87 -1.85 -4.63
C LYS A 102 -19.17 -3.04 -5.55
N LEU A 103 -18.13 -3.70 -6.09
CA LEU A 103 -18.27 -4.92 -6.88
C LEU A 103 -18.84 -6.08 -6.04
N PHE A 104 -18.32 -6.25 -4.82
CA PHE A 104 -18.78 -7.25 -3.87
C PHE A 104 -20.28 -7.10 -3.56
N PHE A 105 -20.72 -5.89 -3.20
CA PHE A 105 -22.14 -5.67 -2.90
C PHE A 105 -23.09 -5.85 -4.10
N ARG A 106 -22.55 -5.85 -5.32
CA ARG A 106 -23.30 -6.10 -6.56
C ARG A 106 -23.30 -7.58 -6.98
N GLY A 107 -22.61 -8.46 -6.24
CA GLY A 107 -22.46 -9.88 -6.60
C GLY A 107 -21.62 -10.10 -7.85
N LEU A 108 -20.69 -9.18 -8.15
CA LEU A 108 -19.81 -9.25 -9.31
C LEU A 108 -18.48 -9.93 -8.92
N ASP A 109 -18.55 -11.09 -8.27
CA ASP A 109 -17.39 -11.76 -7.65
C ASP A 109 -16.29 -12.14 -8.67
N ALA A 110 -16.69 -12.56 -9.89
CA ALA A 110 -15.72 -12.83 -10.96
C ALA A 110 -14.94 -11.56 -11.37
N LYS A 111 -15.63 -10.42 -11.39
CA LYS A 111 -15.04 -9.11 -11.73
C LYS A 111 -14.15 -8.59 -10.60
N LEU A 112 -14.53 -8.90 -9.36
CA LEU A 112 -13.73 -8.61 -8.17
C LEU A 112 -12.40 -9.37 -8.18
N ALA A 113 -12.43 -10.65 -8.56
CA ALA A 113 -11.20 -11.45 -8.73
C ALA A 113 -10.28 -10.84 -9.80
N ASP A 114 -10.84 -10.48 -10.96
CA ASP A 114 -10.08 -9.86 -12.05
C ASP A 114 -9.51 -8.48 -11.67
N HIS A 115 -10.18 -7.74 -10.78
CA HIS A 115 -9.74 -6.41 -10.31
C HIS A 115 -8.78 -6.47 -9.10
N SER A 116 -8.59 -7.65 -8.50
CA SER A 116 -7.77 -7.82 -7.30
C SER A 116 -6.26 -7.71 -7.60
N ARG A 117 -5.49 -7.32 -6.58
CA ARG A 117 -4.02 -7.28 -6.67
C ARG A 117 -3.46 -8.62 -6.20
N LEU A 118 -2.43 -9.10 -6.90
CA LEU A 118 -1.57 -10.17 -6.41
C LEU A 118 -0.55 -9.61 -5.42
N GLY A 119 -0.36 -10.28 -4.28
CA GLY A 119 0.60 -9.91 -3.26
C GLY A 119 0.52 -10.74 -2.00
N LEU A 120 1.36 -10.41 -1.02
CA LEU A 120 1.37 -11.09 0.27
C LEU A 120 1.00 -10.12 1.38
N PRO A 121 0.22 -10.55 2.38
CA PRO A 121 0.11 -9.81 3.62
C PRO A 121 1.51 -9.53 4.18
N VAL A 122 1.74 -8.28 4.60
CA VAL A 122 3.05 -7.84 5.11
C VAL A 122 3.54 -8.73 6.24
N TYR A 123 2.62 -9.19 7.09
CA TYR A 123 2.93 -10.11 8.19
C TYR A 123 3.50 -11.45 7.69
N ASP A 124 2.92 -12.01 6.63
CA ASP A 124 3.36 -13.30 6.07
C ASP A 124 4.75 -13.16 5.45
N LEU A 125 4.97 -12.07 4.72
CA LEU A 125 6.29 -11.73 4.18
C LEU A 125 7.32 -11.51 5.31
N GLU A 126 7.00 -10.74 6.34
CA GLU A 126 7.87 -10.54 7.51
C GLU A 126 8.20 -11.88 8.19
N SER A 127 7.22 -12.76 8.34
CA SER A 127 7.43 -14.08 8.93
C SER A 127 8.37 -14.92 8.08
N MET A 128 8.20 -14.94 6.75
CA MET A 128 9.11 -15.63 5.82
C MET A 128 10.54 -15.08 5.86
N MET A 129 10.71 -13.78 6.09
CA MET A 129 12.03 -13.14 6.12
C MET A 129 12.75 -13.27 7.46
N LEU A 130 12.00 -13.34 8.57
CA LEU A 130 12.55 -13.24 9.92
C LEU A 130 12.54 -14.59 10.67
N ASN A 131 11.67 -15.53 10.27
CA ASN A 131 11.52 -16.80 10.95
C ASN A 131 11.94 -17.96 10.03
N PRO A 132 13.05 -18.66 10.35
CA PRO A 132 13.39 -19.93 9.73
C PRO A 132 12.22 -20.90 9.82
N ASN A 133 11.78 -21.41 8.66
CA ASN A 133 10.72 -22.42 8.61
C ASN A 133 11.17 -23.66 9.42
N ARG A 134 10.53 -23.90 10.56
CA ARG A 134 10.91 -24.97 11.51
C ARG A 134 10.48 -26.37 11.08
N GLU A 135 9.63 -26.49 10.05
CA GLU A 135 9.21 -27.80 9.51
C GLU A 135 10.29 -28.46 8.66
N ASN A 136 11.26 -27.71 8.14
CA ASN A 136 12.31 -28.21 7.27
C ASN A 136 13.69 -27.73 7.73
N SER A 137 14.27 -28.45 8.69
CA SER A 137 15.64 -28.24 9.18
C SER A 137 16.73 -28.44 8.11
N ASN A 138 16.38 -28.89 6.89
CA ASN A 138 17.30 -29.13 5.79
C ASN A 138 17.31 -28.00 4.75
N THR A 139 16.34 -27.09 4.78
CA THR A 139 16.39 -25.84 3.98
C THR A 139 17.10 -24.77 4.77
N SER A 140 18.28 -24.36 4.30
CA SER A 140 18.93 -23.16 4.80
C SER A 140 18.01 -21.96 4.59
N HIS A 141 17.64 -21.26 5.66
CA HIS A 141 16.93 -19.98 5.61
C HIS A 141 17.86 -18.93 5.01
N ASN A 142 17.92 -18.93 3.68
CA ASN A 142 18.76 -18.07 2.87
C ASN A 142 17.87 -17.27 1.90
N PRO A 143 18.39 -16.19 1.30
CA PRO A 143 17.61 -15.34 0.40
C PRO A 143 16.97 -16.09 -0.78
N GLU A 144 17.62 -17.14 -1.29
CA GLU A 144 17.13 -17.93 -2.43
C GLU A 144 15.87 -18.75 -2.06
N SER A 145 15.89 -19.40 -0.90
CA SER A 145 14.74 -20.14 -0.37
C SER A 145 13.53 -19.24 -0.07
N ILE A 146 13.79 -18.02 0.40
CA ILE A 146 12.74 -17.01 0.68
C ILE A 146 12.14 -16.53 -0.64
N ASN A 147 12.97 -16.20 -1.64
CA ASN A 147 12.49 -15.79 -2.96
C ASN A 147 11.59 -16.85 -3.60
N LEU A 148 11.95 -18.13 -3.48
CA LEU A 148 11.14 -19.22 -4.00
C LEU A 148 9.79 -19.33 -3.28
N SER A 149 9.78 -19.19 -1.96
CA SER A 149 8.56 -19.25 -1.13
C SER A 149 7.60 -18.10 -1.45
N VAL A 150 8.14 -16.89 -1.64
CA VAL A 150 7.36 -15.71 -2.05
C VAL A 150 6.76 -15.91 -3.44
N ALA A 151 7.56 -16.38 -4.40
CA ALA A 151 7.08 -16.64 -5.75
C ALA A 151 5.99 -17.73 -5.78
N GLU A 152 6.18 -18.82 -5.04
CA GLU A 152 5.18 -19.90 -4.93
C GLU A 152 3.85 -19.39 -4.39
N MET A 153 3.88 -18.54 -3.36
CA MET A 153 2.65 -18.04 -2.75
C MET A 153 1.91 -17.05 -3.65
N ILE A 154 2.62 -16.16 -4.35
CA ILE A 154 2.03 -15.26 -5.36
C ILE A 154 1.42 -16.06 -6.52
N LEU A 155 2.10 -17.12 -6.99
CA LEU A 155 1.58 -17.98 -8.06
C LEU A 155 0.32 -18.75 -7.62
N LYS A 156 0.24 -19.15 -6.35
CA LYS A 156 -0.96 -19.78 -5.78
C LYS A 156 -2.13 -18.82 -5.64
N GLU A 157 -1.87 -17.54 -5.36
CA GLU A 157 -2.92 -16.52 -5.31
C GLU A 157 -3.47 -16.19 -6.70
N TYR A 158 -2.65 -16.32 -7.74
CA TYR A 158 -3.08 -16.11 -9.13
C TYR A 158 -3.93 -17.26 -9.71
N ALA A 159 -3.70 -18.49 -9.26
CA ALA A 159 -4.27 -19.72 -9.85
C ALA A 159 -5.66 -20.07 -9.29
#